data_AF-A0A4U0EKW7-F1
#
_entry.id   AF-A0A4U0EKW7-F1
#
_cell.length_a   1.000
_cell.length_b   1.000
_cell.length_c   1.000
_cell.angle_alpha   90.00
_cell.angle_beta   90.00
_cell.angle_gamma   90.00
#
_symmetry.space_group_name_H-M   'P 1'
#
loop_
_entity.id
_entity.type
_entity.pdbx_description
1 polymer ?
#
loop_
_entity_poly.entity_id
_entity_poly.type
_entity_poly.pdbx_seq_one_letter_code
_entity_poly.pdbx_strand_id
1 'polypeptide(L)' 'MKIKEILEKLDVESKYIGFQLSKRNGFINSTWLLYKKEKEYYFFDINQKVEFIDAFKYSKSEALIEFEKSNFEIDLSIN' A
#
# COMPACT_ATOMS: atom_id res chain seq x y z
N MET A 1 0.01 7.07 9.85
CA MET A 1 -1.18 6.20 9.65
C MET A 1 -0.79 4.75 9.73
N LYS A 2 -1.69 3.88 10.19
CA LYS A 2 -1.58 2.41 10.10
C LYS A 2 -2.08 1.93 8.75
N ILE A 3 -1.60 0.78 8.31
CA ILE A 3 -1.98 0.22 7.00
C ILE A 3 -3.50 0.04 6.87
N LYS A 4 -4.18 -0.35 7.96
CA LYS A 4 -5.64 -0.49 8.01
C LYS A 4 -6.36 0.77 7.52
N GLU A 5 -5.94 1.93 8.02
CA GLU A 5 -6.55 3.23 7.67
C GLU A 5 -6.34 3.57 6.19
N ILE A 6 -5.18 3.21 5.63
CA ILE A 6 -4.87 3.45 4.21
C ILE A 6 -5.71 2.55 3.31
N LEU A 7 -5.85 1.27 3.64
CA LEU A 7 -6.69 0.34 2.89
C LEU A 7 -8.17 0.75 2.94
N GLU A 8 -8.65 1.19 4.11
CA GLU A 8 -10.01 1.71 4.26
C GLU A 8 -10.24 2.97 3.41
N LYS A 9 -9.28 3.89 3.37
CA LYS A 9 -9.35 5.04 2.45
C LYS A 9 -9.42 4.61 0.98
N LEU A 10 -8.55 3.69 0.57
CA LEU A 10 -8.52 3.20 -0.81
C LEU A 10 -9.79 2.39 -1.17
N ASP A 11 -10.45 1.79 -0.17
CA ASP A 11 -11.71 1.07 -0.35
C ASP A 11 -12.90 2.00 -0.55
N VAL A 12 -12.94 3.12 0.17
CA VAL A 12 -14.07 4.06 0.19
C VAL A 12 -13.95 5.07 -0.94
N GLU A 13 -12.74 5.56 -1.21
CA GLU A 13 -12.50 6.62 -2.19
C GLU A 13 -12.32 6.00 -3.59
N SER A 14 -13.42 5.83 -4.33
CA SER A 14 -13.40 5.32 -5.72
C SER A 14 -12.68 6.21 -6.74
N LYS A 15 -12.17 7.36 -6.28
CA LYS A 15 -11.47 8.35 -7.11
C LYS A 15 -10.03 7.95 -7.42
N TYR A 16 -9.41 7.14 -6.56
CA TYR A 16 -7.98 6.80 -6.66
C TYR A 16 -7.81 5.30 -6.85
N ILE A 17 -6.90 4.90 -7.73
CA ILE A 17 -6.53 3.49 -7.94
C ILE A 17 -5.36 3.06 -7.05
N GLY A 18 -4.71 4.01 -6.38
CA GLY A 18 -3.58 3.75 -5.51
C GLY A 18 -3.03 4.98 -4.79
N PHE A 19 -1.95 4.77 -4.03
CA PHE A 19 -1.21 5.77 -3.30
C PHE A 19 0.30 5.51 -3.41
N GLN A 20 1.09 6.59 -3.46
CA GLN A 20 2.48 6.54 -3.06
C GLN A 20 2.55 6.75 -1.54
N LEU A 21 3.30 5.88 -0.87
CA LEU A 21 3.39 5.83 0.58
C LEU A 21 4.84 5.97 1.04
N SER A 22 5.08 6.83 2.02
CA SER A 22 6.29 6.74 2.85
C SER A 22 6.06 5.72 3.96
N LYS A 23 6.78 4.60 3.92
CA LYS A 23 6.74 3.52 4.92
C LYS A 23 7.91 3.65 5.88
N ARG A 24 7.60 3.78 7.17
CA ARG A 24 8.54 3.82 8.28
C ARG A 24 8.43 2.58 9.16
N ASN A 25 9.54 1.88 9.35
CA ASN A 25 9.67 0.77 10.29
C ASN A 25 10.85 1.03 11.23
N GLY A 26 10.58 1.63 12.39
CA GLY A 26 11.61 2.12 13.30
C GLY A 26 12.41 3.28 12.68
N PHE A 27 13.70 3.02 12.40
CA PHE A 27 14.64 3.98 11.79
C PHE A 27 14.68 3.91 10.25
N ILE A 28 14.13 2.85 9.66
CA ILE A 28 14.16 2.65 8.21
C ILE A 28 12.95 3.35 7.60
N ASN A 29 13.23 4.21 6.62
CA ASN A 29 12.23 4.85 5.77
C ASN A 29 12.40 4.35 4.34
N SER A 30 11.29 4.09 3.66
CA SER A 30 11.26 3.62 2.28
C SER A 30 10.01 4.16 1.59
N THR A 31 10.07 4.37 0.28
CA THR A 31 8.93 4.82 -0.52
C THR A 31 8.33 3.62 -1.25
N TRP A 32 7.01 3.47 -1.13
CA TRP A 32 6.26 2.35 -1.65
C TRP A 32 5.11 2.83 -2.51
N LEU A 33 4.66 1.99 -3.43
CA LEU A 33 3.44 2.16 -4.18
C LEU A 33 2.43 1.14 -3.68
N LEU A 34 1.21 1.60 -3.41
CA LEU A 34 0.06 0.79 -3.11
C LEU A 34 -0.96 0.97 -4.23
N TYR A 35 -1.40 -0.12 -4.83
CA TYR A 35 -2.51 -0.13 -5.77
C TYR A 35 -3.63 -1.03 -5.26
N LYS A 36 -4.87 -0.69 -5.64
CA LYS A 36 -6.02 -1.58 -5.50
C LYS A 36 -6.51 -2.00 -6.87
N LYS A 37 -6.64 -3.31 -7.07
CA LYS A 37 -7.26 -3.88 -8.26
C LYS A 37 -8.30 -4.89 -7.83
N GLU A 38 -9.55 -4.63 -8.20
CA GLU A 38 -10.71 -5.41 -7.76
C GLU A 38 -10.81 -5.48 -6.22
N LYS A 39 -10.55 -6.65 -5.62
CA LYS A 39 -10.62 -6.88 -4.16
C LYS A 39 -9.24 -7.03 -3.50
N GLU A 40 -8.18 -6.78 -4.26
CA GLU A 40 -6.82 -7.18 -3.92
C GLU A 40 -5.92 -5.95 -3.92
N TYR A 41 -4.92 -5.96 -3.05
CA TYR A 41 -3.96 -4.87 -2.90
C TYR A 41 -2.60 -5.31 -3.39
N TYR A 42 -1.88 -4.39 -4.03
CA TYR A 42 -0.57 -4.64 -4.57
C TYR A 42 0.42 -3.62 -4.02
N PHE A 43 1.52 -4.12 -3.48
CA PHE A 43 2.55 -3.31 -2.83
C PHE A 43 3.88 -3.47 -3.57
N PHE A 44 4.52 -2.35 -3.88
CA PHE A 44 5.81 -2.31 -4.57
C PHE A 44 6.73 -1.31 -3.88
N ASP A 45 8.02 -1.62 -3.76
CA ASP A 45 9.02 -0.57 -3.51
C ASP A 45 9.07 0.36 -4.74
N ILE A 46 9.29 1.65 -4.54
CA ILE A 46 9.31 2.64 -5.65
C ILE A 46 10.34 2.30 -6.73
N ASN A 47 11.40 1.56 -6.38
CA ASN A 47 12.46 1.17 -7.30
C ASN A 47 12.17 -0.16 -8.02
N GLN A 48 11.09 -0.86 -7.66
CA GLN A 48 10.69 -2.11 -8.30
C GLN A 48 9.86 -1.83 -9.56
N LYS A 49 10.01 -2.70 -10.57
CA LYS A 49 9.12 -2.70 -11.72
C LYS A 49 7.72 -3.11 -11.26
N VAL A 50 6.71 -2.31 -11.62
CA VAL A 50 5.31 -2.58 -11.29
C VAL A 50 4.77 -3.68 -12.20
N GLU A 51 4.54 -4.85 -11.63
CA GLU A 51 3.93 -6.00 -12.32
C GLU A 51 2.84 -6.58 -11.42
N PHE A 52 1.59 -6.61 -11.90
CA PHE A 52 0.44 -7.10 -11.12
C PHE A 52 0.36 -8.63 -11.16
N ILE A 53 1.32 -9.28 -10.49
CA ILE A 53 1.41 -10.73 -10.35
C ILE A 53 1.18 -11.15 -8.90
N ASP A 54 0.88 -12.43 -8.67
CA ASP A 54 0.55 -12.96 -7.34
C ASP A 54 1.64 -12.73 -6.28
N ALA A 55 2.90 -12.60 -6.68
CA ALA A 55 4.01 -12.34 -5.76
C ALA A 55 3.93 -10.99 -5.02
N PHE A 56 3.21 -10.01 -5.57
CA PHE A 56 3.02 -8.68 -4.99
C PHE A 56 1.59 -8.46 -4.49
N LYS A 57 0.76 -9.50 -4.58
CA LYS A 57 -0.66 -9.47 -4.28
C LYS A 57 -0.88 -9.78 -2.80
N TYR A 58 -1.71 -8.98 -2.17
CA TYR A 58 -2.11 -9.16 -0.78
C TYR A 58 -3.63 -9.03 -0.67
N SER A 59 -4.23 -10.00 0.01
CA SER A 59 -5.55 -9.80 0.62
C SER A 59 -5.45 -8.75 1.74
N LYS A 60 -6.60 -8.22 2.15
CA LYS A 60 -6.66 -7.26 3.27
C LYS A 60 -5.99 -7.84 4.53
N SER A 61 -6.30 -9.08 4.88
CA SER A 61 -5.77 -9.74 6.09
C SER A 61 -4.25 -9.91 6.03
N GLU A 62 -3.72 -10.33 4.89
CA GLU A 62 -2.26 -10.49 4.70
C GLU A 62 -1.54 -9.15 4.84
N ALA A 63 -2.08 -8.09 4.23
CA ALA A 63 -1.50 -6.75 4.35
C ALA A 63 -1.54 -6.23 5.80
N LEU A 64 -2.61 -6.50 6.55
CA LEU A 64 -2.71 -6.11 7.97
C LEU A 64 -1.63 -6.79 8.83
N ILE A 65 -1.31 -8.06 8.54
CA ILE A 65 -0.30 -8.84 9.26
C ILE A 65 1.11 -8.37 8.86
N GLU A 66 1.40 -8.33 7.56
CA GLU A 66 2.73 -7.98 7.02
C GLU A 66 3.18 -6.58 7.47
N PHE A 67 2.24 -5.63 7.51
CA PHE A 67 2.54 -4.23 7.77
C PHE A 67 2.13 -3.72 9.15
N GLU A 68 1.76 -4.62 10.09
CA GLU A 68 1.27 -4.27 11.43
C GLU A 68 2.17 -3.28 12.19
N LYS A 69 3.48 -3.55 12.15
CA LYS A 69 4.51 -2.77 12.85
C LYS A 69 4.95 -1.51 12.10
N SER A 70 4.53 -1.36 10.85
CA SER A 70 4.90 -0.22 10.02
C SER A 70 3.98 0.98 10.28
N ASN A 71 4.52 2.17 10.08
CA ASN A 71 3.75 3.41 10.02
C ASN A 71 3.90 4.00 8.62
N PHE A 72 2.85 4.65 8.15
CA PHE A 72 2.74 5.12 6.78
C PHE A 72 2.29 6.57 6.73
N GLU A 73 2.72 7.27 5.68
CA GLU A 73 2.23 8.57 5.24
C GLU A 73 1.86 8.46 3.76
N ILE A 74 0.75 9.08 3.35
CA ILE A 74 0.35 9.14 1.95
C ILE A 74 1.03 10.36 1.35
N ASP A 75 2.00 10.14 0.46
CA ASP A 75 2.72 11.22 -0.20
C ASP A 75 1.89 11.78 -1.36
N LEU A 76 1.31 10.88 -2.18
CA LEU A 76 0.58 11.20 -3.41
C LEU A 76 -0.55 10.20 -3.66
N SER A 77 -1.65 10.68 -4.24
CA SER A 77 -2.71 9.83 -4.80
C SER A 77 -2.45 9.49 -6.26
N ILE A 78 -2.78 8.25 -6.64
CA ILE A 78 -2.62 7.73 -8.01
C ILE A 78 -4.01 7.53 -8.61
N ASN A 79 -4.24 8.08 -9.81
CA ASN A 79 -5.50 7.95 -10.56
C ASN A 79 -5.34 6.98 -11.74
#